data_AF-A0A0G0W3Y0-F1
#
_entry.id   AF-A0A0G0W3Y0-F1
#
_cell.length_a   1.000
_cell.length_b   1.000
_cell.length_c   1.000
_cell.angle_alpha   90.00
_cell.angle_beta   90.00
_cell.angle_gamma   90.00
#
_symmetry.space_group_name_H-M   'P 1'
#
loop_
_entity.id
_entity.type
_entity.pdbx_description
1 polymer ?
#
loop_
_entity_poly.entity_id
_entity_poly.type
_entity_poly.pdbx_seq_one_letter_code
_entity_poly.pdbx_strand_id
1 'polypeptide(L)'
;MKHLPGLKLLKSVGLLVLPLVAIAWLVYQHIRLNDTEKSLNTIKASQTNFTQNFSDALFEDHLKVTNSMVSDATVAALQKELATLKAEETTDEKTIKDVYDSLLVLEQKINRNVKAGLKSPDLTEQKDSWGNFLIEKDFASIMNGVNEQTSLLDKDYSAYLVKLEQTRVAASGYSYQTVQTERGTFGAFVIKLALNEIKVKTVSAASGTCTNDCDTKSLADYVKDSGGFAGMNGSYFCPPDYSTCGGKVNSSDFALYDSNEGKWEHKDALSWNETGLMTFNGSDPSFYRETSDYGGGGVTAGISNYPSLVKDGDIVVDEDELTSYQKDVKGPRGVIGVGGSNIYLAIVSNATVVDAAYVIRSLGAKHALNLDGGGSSAMYINGKYVVGPGRSLPNAIILTK
;
A
#
# COMPACT_ATOMS: atom_id res chain seq x y z
N MET A 1 -35.26 19.56 48.91
CA MET A 1 -33.84 19.96 49.04
C MET A 1 -32.96 18.80 48.59
N LYS A 2 -32.12 19.07 47.57
CA LYS A 2 -30.81 18.43 47.24
C LYS A 2 -30.83 16.92 46.90
N HIS A 3 -30.15 16.36 45.89
CA HIS A 3 -29.36 16.81 44.74
C HIS A 3 -29.08 15.54 43.90
N LEU A 4 -29.22 15.58 42.56
CA LEU A 4 -28.47 14.74 41.59
C LEU A 4 -26.97 15.19 41.56
N PRO A 5 -25.98 14.56 40.86
CA PRO A 5 -26.08 13.57 39.74
C PRO A 5 -24.96 12.47 39.64
N GLY A 6 -25.07 11.59 38.64
CA GLY A 6 -23.92 11.32 37.75
C GLY A 6 -23.59 9.87 37.39
N LEU A 7 -24.13 9.38 36.26
CA LEU A 7 -23.29 8.64 35.31
C LEU A 7 -23.81 8.89 33.88
N LYS A 8 -22.90 9.35 33.04
CA LYS A 8 -23.13 9.94 31.73
C LYS A 8 -23.55 8.89 30.69
N LEU A 9 -24.51 9.28 29.85
CA LEU A 9 -24.75 8.75 28.51
C LEU A 9 -23.43 8.56 27.75
N LEU A 10 -23.12 7.33 27.33
CA LEU A 10 -22.39 7.12 26.08
C LEU A 10 -23.36 7.44 24.94
N LYS A 11 -23.30 8.67 24.42
CA LYS A 11 -23.94 9.00 23.15
C LYS A 11 -23.11 8.41 22.02
N SER A 12 -23.75 7.51 21.29
CA SER A 12 -23.50 7.11 19.91
C SER A 12 -22.82 8.20 19.07
N VAL A 13 -21.56 7.97 18.69
CA VAL A 13 -20.88 8.67 17.61
C VAL A 13 -20.61 7.61 16.54
N GLY A 14 -21.45 7.58 15.50
CA GLY A 14 -21.36 6.55 14.45
C GLY A 14 -22.60 6.40 13.56
N LEU A 15 -23.60 7.28 13.68
CA LEU A 15 -24.78 7.26 12.80
C LEU A 15 -24.93 8.68 12.27
N LEU A 16 -24.67 8.92 10.98
CA LEU A 16 -25.22 10.08 10.22
C LEU A 16 -24.66 10.19 8.78
N VAL A 17 -23.71 9.36 8.32
CA VAL A 17 -23.30 9.28 6.89
C VAL A 17 -24.02 8.15 6.15
N LEU A 18 -24.29 7.05 6.88
CA LEU A 18 -25.11 5.92 6.46
C LEU A 18 -26.43 6.27 5.73
N PRO A 19 -27.21 7.31 6.10
CA PRO A 19 -28.48 7.57 5.43
C PRO A 19 -28.30 8.05 3.99
N LEU A 20 -27.31 8.89 3.71
CA LEU A 20 -27.06 9.43 2.36
C LEU A 20 -26.43 8.38 1.45
N VAL A 21 -25.52 7.56 2.00
CA VAL A 21 -24.95 6.38 1.32
C VAL A 21 -26.07 5.39 0.97
N ALA A 22 -26.98 5.12 1.92
CA ALA A 22 -28.10 4.22 1.70
C ALA A 22 -29.12 4.79 0.70
N ILE A 23 -29.39 6.09 0.69
CA ILE A 23 -30.32 6.73 -0.27
C ILE A 23 -29.73 6.70 -1.69
N ALA A 24 -28.46 7.09 -1.86
CA ALA A 24 -27.79 7.00 -3.16
C ALA A 24 -27.71 5.53 -3.65
N TRP A 25 -27.46 4.59 -2.74
CA TRP A 25 -27.48 3.15 -3.04
C TRP A 25 -28.87 2.63 -3.39
N LEU A 26 -29.94 3.07 -2.70
CA LEU A 26 -31.31 2.69 -3.01
C LEU A 26 -31.79 3.26 -4.35
N VAL A 27 -31.37 4.49 -4.70
CA VAL A 27 -31.62 5.10 -6.01
C VAL A 27 -30.86 4.33 -7.10
N TYR A 28 -29.61 3.94 -6.85
CA TYR A 28 -28.84 3.06 -7.73
C TYR A 28 -29.51 1.68 -7.91
N GLN A 29 -29.95 1.03 -6.82
CA GLN A 29 -30.62 -0.27 -6.87
C GLN A 29 -32.00 -0.22 -7.55
N HIS A 30 -32.76 0.86 -7.35
CA HIS A 30 -34.09 1.04 -7.97
C HIS A 30 -34.00 1.13 -9.50
N ILE A 31 -32.91 1.66 -10.03
CA ILE A 31 -32.66 1.78 -11.47
C ILE A 31 -32.11 0.47 -12.06
N ARG A 32 -31.43 -0.36 -11.24
CA ARG A 32 -30.62 -1.48 -11.74
C ARG A 32 -31.25 -2.87 -11.71
N LEU A 33 -32.42 -3.07 -11.10
CA LEU A 33 -32.92 -4.43 -10.81
C LEU A 33 -34.40 -4.64 -11.14
N ASN A 34 -34.66 -5.26 -12.30
CA ASN A 34 -35.75 -6.23 -12.39
C ASN A 34 -35.33 -7.43 -13.25
N ASP A 35 -35.56 -8.63 -12.70
CA ASP A 35 -35.40 -9.99 -13.23
C ASP A 35 -34.00 -10.67 -13.35
N THR A 36 -32.85 -10.00 -13.37
CA THR A 36 -31.56 -10.72 -13.57
C THR A 36 -30.91 -11.30 -12.30
N GLU A 37 -31.17 -10.73 -11.12
CA GLU A 37 -30.53 -11.14 -9.85
C GLU A 37 -31.04 -12.48 -9.32
N LYS A 38 -32.29 -12.84 -9.66
CA LYS A 38 -32.91 -14.11 -9.26
C LYS A 38 -32.22 -15.32 -9.90
N SER A 39 -31.72 -15.15 -11.11
CA SER A 39 -30.96 -16.18 -11.85
C SER A 39 -29.55 -16.38 -11.28
N LEU A 40 -28.88 -15.30 -10.87
CA LEU A 40 -27.52 -15.36 -10.29
C LEU A 40 -27.50 -16.01 -8.90
N ASN A 41 -28.50 -15.72 -8.07
CA ASN A 41 -28.60 -16.31 -6.73
C ASN A 41 -28.95 -17.81 -6.78
N THR A 42 -29.69 -18.24 -7.80
CA THR A 42 -29.98 -19.67 -8.04
C THR A 42 -28.72 -20.43 -8.47
N ILE A 43 -27.85 -19.81 -9.28
CA ILE A 43 -26.55 -20.38 -9.69
C ILE A 43 -25.58 -20.45 -8.50
N LYS A 44 -25.50 -19.39 -7.69
CA LYS A 44 -24.67 -19.39 -6.47
C LYS A 44 -25.14 -20.41 -5.44
N ALA A 45 -26.45 -20.57 -5.25
CA ALA A 45 -27.01 -21.60 -4.35
C ALA A 45 -26.68 -23.03 -4.81
N SER A 46 -26.58 -23.27 -6.12
CA SER A 46 -26.15 -24.55 -6.69
C SER A 46 -24.66 -24.82 -6.42
N GLN A 47 -23.79 -23.81 -6.50
CA GLN A 47 -22.38 -23.90 -6.09
C GLN A 47 -22.22 -24.24 -4.60
N THR A 48 -23.00 -23.61 -3.73
CA THR A 48 -22.91 -23.86 -2.28
C THR A 48 -23.32 -25.29 -1.91
N ASN A 49 -24.31 -25.88 -2.59
CA ASN A 49 -24.70 -27.28 -2.41
C ASN A 49 -23.64 -28.28 -2.91
N PHE A 50 -22.81 -27.89 -3.88
CA PHE A 50 -21.72 -28.73 -4.38
C PHE A 50 -20.48 -28.70 -3.46
N THR A 51 -20.31 -27.60 -2.72
CA THR A 51 -19.20 -27.35 -1.78
C THR A 51 -19.19 -28.33 -0.59
N GLN A 52 -20.33 -28.96 -0.25
CA GLN A 52 -20.43 -29.80 0.95
C GLN A 52 -19.87 -31.23 0.83
N ASN A 53 -19.34 -31.67 -0.31
CA ASN A 53 -19.14 -33.11 -0.53
C ASN A 53 -17.76 -33.64 -0.94
N PHE A 54 -16.65 -32.87 -0.96
CA PHE A 54 -15.33 -33.47 -1.23
C PHE A 54 -14.17 -32.78 -0.51
N SER A 55 -13.15 -33.57 -0.11
CA SER A 55 -12.05 -33.17 0.77
C SER A 55 -10.98 -32.28 0.13
N ASP A 56 -10.45 -31.36 0.94
CA ASP A 56 -9.73 -30.12 0.58
C ASP A 56 -8.41 -30.25 -0.19
N ALA A 57 -7.74 -31.40 -0.22
CA ALA A 57 -6.39 -31.49 -0.80
C ALA A 57 -6.35 -31.59 -2.33
N LEU A 58 -7.45 -31.98 -2.99
CA LEU A 58 -7.51 -32.10 -4.46
C LEU A 58 -8.07 -30.85 -5.17
N PHE A 59 -8.56 -29.86 -4.43
CA PHE A 59 -9.31 -28.72 -4.96
C PHE A 59 -8.41 -27.59 -5.49
N GLU A 60 -7.33 -27.27 -4.80
CA GLU A 60 -6.39 -26.21 -5.20
C GLU A 60 -5.67 -26.52 -6.52
N ASP A 61 -5.27 -27.77 -6.72
CA ASP A 61 -4.63 -28.20 -7.98
C ASP A 61 -5.61 -28.23 -9.16
N HIS A 62 -6.91 -28.36 -8.91
CA HIS A 62 -7.93 -28.35 -9.97
C HIS A 62 -8.45 -26.94 -10.31
N LEU A 63 -8.38 -26.00 -9.38
CA LEU A 63 -8.62 -24.57 -9.61
C LEU A 63 -7.66 -24.00 -10.66
N LYS A 64 -6.38 -24.39 -10.61
CA LYS A 64 -5.38 -24.00 -11.62
C LYS A 64 -5.70 -24.52 -13.01
N VAL A 65 -6.29 -25.72 -13.12
CA VAL A 65 -6.68 -26.31 -14.42
C VAL A 65 -7.98 -25.69 -14.95
N THR A 66 -8.92 -25.30 -14.09
CA THR A 66 -10.24 -24.81 -14.52
C THR A 66 -10.22 -23.34 -15.00
N ASN A 67 -9.31 -22.50 -14.50
CA ASN A 67 -9.10 -21.16 -15.05
C ASN A 67 -8.59 -21.19 -16.52
N SER A 68 -8.14 -22.34 -17.02
CA SER A 68 -7.82 -22.55 -18.44
C SER A 68 -9.02 -23.01 -19.29
N MET A 69 -10.21 -23.22 -18.70
CA MET A 69 -11.39 -23.79 -19.37
C MET A 69 -12.55 -22.81 -19.62
N VAL A 70 -12.47 -21.55 -19.20
CA VAL A 70 -13.38 -20.49 -19.69
C VAL A 70 -12.71 -19.86 -20.90
N SER A 71 -13.19 -20.20 -22.12
CA SER A 71 -12.58 -19.70 -23.35
C SER A 71 -12.55 -18.17 -23.38
N ASP A 72 -11.45 -17.59 -23.89
CA ASP A 72 -11.30 -16.14 -24.13
C ASP A 72 -12.50 -15.53 -24.87
N ALA A 73 -13.23 -16.34 -25.65
CA ALA A 73 -14.46 -15.96 -26.35
C ALA A 73 -15.62 -15.61 -25.39
N THR A 74 -15.74 -16.29 -24.24
CA THR A 74 -16.78 -16.02 -23.24
C THR A 74 -16.46 -14.74 -22.46
N VAL A 75 -15.19 -14.51 -22.15
CA VAL A 75 -14.71 -13.26 -21.54
C VAL A 75 -14.91 -12.09 -22.50
N ALA A 76 -14.56 -12.26 -23.78
CA ALA A 76 -14.78 -11.24 -24.80
C ALA A 76 -16.27 -10.95 -25.06
N ALA A 77 -17.14 -11.97 -25.01
CA ALA A 77 -18.58 -11.79 -25.14
C ALA A 77 -19.17 -11.01 -23.96
N LEU A 78 -18.78 -11.35 -22.73
CA LEU A 78 -19.19 -10.64 -21.52
C LEU A 78 -18.61 -9.22 -21.45
N GLN A 79 -17.39 -9.00 -21.93
CA GLN A 79 -16.80 -7.66 -22.05
C GLN A 79 -17.52 -6.81 -23.10
N LYS A 80 -17.98 -7.42 -24.19
CA LYS A 80 -18.78 -6.73 -25.22
C LYS A 80 -20.17 -6.40 -24.71
N GLU A 81 -20.80 -7.29 -23.97
CA GLU A 81 -22.08 -7.06 -23.31
C GLU A 81 -21.95 -5.98 -22.21
N LEU A 82 -20.87 -6.02 -21.42
CA LEU A 82 -20.50 -4.95 -20.46
C LEU A 82 -20.24 -3.61 -21.16
N ALA A 83 -19.60 -3.59 -22.32
CA ALA A 83 -19.39 -2.38 -23.12
C ALA A 83 -20.71 -1.84 -23.70
N THR A 84 -21.67 -2.72 -23.99
CA THR A 84 -23.00 -2.35 -24.48
C THR A 84 -23.85 -1.79 -23.34
N LEU A 85 -23.78 -2.38 -22.15
CA LEU A 85 -24.40 -1.87 -20.92
C LEU A 85 -23.79 -0.54 -20.45
N LYS A 86 -22.48 -0.33 -20.63
CA LYS A 86 -21.82 0.95 -20.39
C LYS A 86 -22.19 2.03 -21.42
N ALA A 87 -22.62 1.63 -22.61
CA ALA A 87 -23.03 2.57 -23.67
C ALA A 87 -24.47 3.08 -23.48
N GLU A 88 -25.25 2.45 -22.60
CA GLU A 88 -26.60 2.88 -22.20
C GLU A 88 -26.60 3.71 -20.90
N GLU A 89 -25.43 3.93 -20.28
CA GLU A 89 -25.27 4.74 -19.08
C GLU A 89 -25.76 6.17 -19.35
N THR A 90 -26.83 6.57 -18.70
CA THR A 90 -27.31 7.94 -18.79
C THR A 90 -26.34 8.87 -18.06
N THR A 91 -26.20 10.13 -18.52
CA THR A 91 -25.34 11.12 -17.86
C THR A 91 -25.64 11.21 -16.35
N ASP A 92 -26.91 11.10 -15.97
CA ASP A 92 -27.38 11.14 -14.58
C ASP A 92 -26.85 9.97 -13.74
N GLU A 93 -26.85 8.74 -14.25
CA GLU A 93 -26.35 7.54 -13.55
C GLU A 93 -24.85 7.62 -13.25
N LYS A 94 -24.08 8.09 -14.24
CA LYS A 94 -22.65 8.32 -14.06
C LYS A 94 -22.38 9.36 -12.97
N THR A 95 -23.10 10.49 -13.00
CA THR A 95 -22.95 11.53 -11.95
C THR A 95 -23.40 11.07 -10.57
N ILE A 96 -24.41 10.22 -10.46
CA ILE A 96 -24.83 9.64 -9.17
C ILE A 96 -23.75 8.72 -8.61
N LYS A 97 -23.12 7.91 -9.47
CA LYS A 97 -21.98 7.07 -9.08
C LYS A 97 -20.80 7.92 -8.59
N ASP A 98 -20.46 8.99 -9.30
CA ASP A 98 -19.36 9.88 -8.92
C ASP A 98 -19.61 10.55 -7.56
N VAL A 99 -20.86 10.95 -7.29
CA VAL A 99 -21.29 11.47 -5.98
C VAL A 99 -21.16 10.41 -4.87
N TYR A 100 -21.60 9.18 -5.14
CA TYR A 100 -21.47 8.06 -4.19
C TYR A 100 -20.01 7.77 -3.84
N ASP A 101 -19.14 7.64 -4.85
CA ASP A 101 -17.72 7.37 -4.65
C ASP A 101 -17.04 8.50 -3.84
N SER A 102 -17.42 9.75 -4.11
CA SER A 102 -16.87 10.90 -3.38
C SER A 102 -17.31 10.94 -1.92
N LEU A 103 -18.55 10.56 -1.62
CA LEU A 103 -19.04 10.44 -0.24
C LEU A 103 -18.31 9.32 0.52
N LEU A 104 -17.96 8.21 -0.14
CA LEU A 104 -17.16 7.14 0.46
C LEU A 104 -15.74 7.63 0.80
N VAL A 105 -15.11 8.39 -0.10
CA VAL A 105 -13.80 9.02 0.16
C VAL A 105 -13.86 9.95 1.36
N LEU A 106 -14.91 10.77 1.48
CA LEU A 106 -15.11 11.65 2.63
C LEU A 106 -15.22 10.86 3.93
N GLU A 107 -16.00 9.77 3.95
CA GLU A 107 -16.12 8.88 5.12
C GLU A 107 -14.78 8.27 5.53
N GLN A 108 -14.00 7.79 4.56
CA GLN A 108 -12.65 7.26 4.81
C GLN A 108 -11.74 8.32 5.46
N LYS A 109 -11.77 9.57 4.98
CA LYS A 109 -10.95 10.67 5.53
C LYS A 109 -11.40 11.12 6.92
N ILE A 110 -12.70 11.13 7.20
CA ILE A 110 -13.23 11.37 8.56
C ILE A 110 -12.69 10.30 9.51
N ASN A 111 -12.79 9.03 9.12
CA ASN A 111 -12.31 7.91 9.93
C ASN A 111 -10.79 7.98 10.16
N ARG A 112 -10.01 8.33 9.15
CA ARG A 112 -8.55 8.58 9.28
C ARG A 112 -8.27 9.65 10.33
N ASN A 113 -8.91 10.81 10.25
CA ASN A 113 -8.67 11.93 11.15
C ASN A 113 -9.11 11.61 12.59
N VAL A 114 -10.25 10.96 12.78
CA VAL A 114 -10.73 10.52 14.10
C VAL A 114 -9.76 9.52 14.75
N LYS A 115 -9.23 8.56 13.97
CA LYS A 115 -8.20 7.62 14.46
C LYS A 115 -6.91 8.33 14.90
N ALA A 116 -6.56 9.43 14.22
CA ALA A 116 -5.45 10.30 14.61
C ALA A 116 -5.76 11.21 15.83
N GLY A 117 -6.94 11.08 16.45
CA GLY A 117 -7.36 11.92 17.57
C GLY A 117 -7.79 13.34 17.18
N LEU A 118 -7.97 13.61 15.89
CA LEU A 118 -8.45 14.90 15.38
C LEU A 118 -9.98 14.98 15.50
N LYS A 119 -10.48 16.21 15.59
CA LYS A 119 -11.93 16.46 15.73
C LYS A 119 -12.65 16.08 14.43
N SER A 120 -13.72 15.29 14.54
CA SER A 120 -14.62 15.02 13.41
C SER A 120 -15.28 16.32 12.94
N PRO A 121 -15.45 16.53 11.61
CA PRO A 121 -16.22 17.65 11.09
C PRO A 121 -17.68 17.53 11.51
N ASP A 122 -18.31 18.67 11.78
CA ASP A 122 -19.77 18.76 11.93
C ASP A 122 -20.34 19.01 10.53
N LEU A 123 -21.08 18.02 10.02
CA LEU A 123 -21.63 18.03 8.68
C LEU A 123 -23.16 18.17 8.69
N THR A 124 -23.75 18.60 9.79
CA THR A 124 -25.22 18.60 9.96
C THR A 124 -25.89 19.48 8.91
N GLU A 125 -25.44 20.72 8.73
CA GLU A 125 -26.02 21.66 7.74
C GLU A 125 -25.72 21.24 6.29
N GLN A 126 -24.53 20.69 6.04
CA GLN A 126 -24.11 20.23 4.72
C GLN A 126 -24.94 19.03 4.27
N LYS A 127 -25.31 18.13 5.18
CA LYS A 127 -26.14 16.96 4.85
C LYS A 127 -27.53 17.33 4.39
N ASP A 128 -28.15 18.30 5.05
CA ASP A 128 -29.48 18.80 4.66
C ASP A 128 -29.41 19.44 3.27
N SER A 129 -28.34 20.21 3.02
CA SER A 129 -28.11 20.85 1.72
C SER A 129 -27.83 19.82 0.62
N TRP A 130 -26.98 18.81 0.86
CA TRP A 130 -26.70 17.74 -0.10
C TRP A 130 -27.92 16.86 -0.37
N GLY A 131 -28.77 16.62 0.63
CA GLY A 131 -30.04 15.94 0.44
C GLY A 131 -30.97 16.69 -0.52
N ASN A 132 -31.06 18.02 -0.37
CA ASN A 132 -31.85 18.86 -1.28
C ASN A 132 -31.24 18.88 -2.69
N PHE A 133 -29.92 19.05 -2.82
CA PHE A 133 -29.24 18.99 -4.11
C PHE A 133 -29.43 17.65 -4.81
N LEU A 134 -29.47 16.54 -4.06
CA LEU A 134 -29.71 15.22 -4.63
C LEU A 134 -31.13 15.11 -5.22
N ILE A 135 -32.13 15.68 -4.53
CA ILE A 135 -33.52 15.75 -5.02
C ILE A 135 -33.60 16.65 -6.26
N GLU A 136 -32.87 17.77 -6.27
CA GLU A 136 -32.83 18.74 -7.37
C GLU A 136 -31.90 18.32 -8.52
N LYS A 137 -31.21 17.17 -8.40
CA LYS A 137 -30.19 16.67 -9.33
C LYS A 137 -28.99 17.63 -9.52
N ASP A 138 -28.70 18.49 -8.54
CA ASP A 138 -27.52 19.33 -8.52
C ASP A 138 -26.30 18.57 -7.98
N PHE A 139 -25.85 17.58 -8.75
CA PHE A 139 -24.70 16.73 -8.38
C PHE A 139 -23.40 17.54 -8.27
N ALA A 140 -23.26 18.63 -9.04
CA ALA A 140 -22.08 19.47 -9.02
C ALA A 140 -21.91 20.17 -7.66
N SER A 141 -22.98 20.68 -7.07
CA SER A 141 -22.94 21.29 -5.74
C SER A 141 -22.62 20.28 -4.64
N ILE A 142 -23.08 19.03 -4.76
CA ILE A 142 -22.71 17.95 -3.83
C ILE A 142 -21.20 17.66 -3.94
N MET A 143 -20.71 17.43 -5.16
CA MET A 143 -19.29 17.14 -5.41
C MET A 143 -18.37 18.25 -4.90
N ASN A 144 -18.72 19.51 -5.15
CA ASN A 144 -17.95 20.66 -4.66
C ASN A 144 -17.88 20.69 -3.14
N GLY A 145 -19.03 20.50 -2.45
CA GLY A 145 -19.06 20.48 -0.99
C GLY A 145 -18.28 19.30 -0.39
N VAL A 146 -18.39 18.11 -0.99
CA VAL A 146 -17.65 16.91 -0.56
C VAL A 146 -16.15 17.10 -0.74
N ASN A 147 -15.72 17.67 -1.87
CA ASN A 147 -14.31 17.96 -2.16
C ASN A 147 -13.74 19.02 -1.21
N GLU A 148 -14.50 20.05 -0.87
CA GLU A 148 -14.10 21.05 0.12
C GLU A 148 -13.86 20.43 1.50
N GLN A 149 -14.80 19.62 2.00
CA GLN A 149 -14.66 18.93 3.29
C GLN A 149 -13.47 17.96 3.28
N THR A 150 -13.31 17.23 2.18
CA THR A 150 -12.16 16.34 1.96
C THR A 150 -10.84 17.12 2.04
N SER A 151 -10.73 18.27 1.39
CA SER A 151 -9.54 19.12 1.42
C SER A 151 -9.23 19.66 2.82
N LEU A 152 -10.26 20.07 3.58
CA LEU A 152 -10.10 20.50 4.96
C LEU A 152 -9.57 19.37 5.86
N LEU A 153 -10.09 18.16 5.70
CA LEU A 153 -9.61 16.98 6.44
C LEU A 153 -8.15 16.65 6.12
N ASP A 154 -7.74 16.76 4.86
CA ASP A 154 -6.34 16.56 4.46
C ASP A 154 -5.41 17.63 5.01
N LYS A 155 -5.87 18.89 5.04
CA LYS A 155 -5.11 19.99 5.64
C LYS A 155 -4.87 19.76 7.13
N ASP A 156 -5.91 19.40 7.87
CA ASP A 156 -5.81 19.13 9.31
C ASP A 156 -4.90 17.92 9.59
N TYR A 157 -5.04 16.86 8.79
CA TYR A 157 -4.19 15.67 8.91
C TYR A 157 -2.73 15.98 8.55
N SER A 158 -2.47 16.79 7.53
CA SER A 158 -1.13 17.25 7.18
C SER A 158 -0.49 18.05 8.32
N ALA A 159 -1.25 18.94 8.98
CA ALA A 159 -0.78 19.68 10.14
C ALA A 159 -0.47 18.77 11.34
N TYR A 160 -1.28 17.73 11.55
CA TYR A 160 -1.02 16.69 12.53
C TYR A 160 0.29 15.94 12.25
N LEU A 161 0.54 15.54 11.01
CA LEU A 161 1.79 14.88 10.62
C LEU A 161 3.01 15.77 10.87
N VAL A 162 2.93 17.06 10.57
CA VAL A 162 4.02 18.02 10.87
C VAL A 162 4.26 18.13 12.38
N LYS A 163 3.19 18.15 13.20
CA LYS A 163 3.32 18.19 14.66
C LYS A 163 3.96 16.91 15.22
N LEU A 164 3.63 15.75 14.67
CA LEU A 164 4.30 14.48 15.00
C LEU A 164 5.79 14.49 14.63
N GLU A 165 6.15 15.18 13.55
CA GLU A 165 7.54 15.33 13.13
C GLU A 165 8.31 16.28 14.07
N GLN A 166 7.69 17.34 14.58
CA GLN A 166 8.31 18.34 15.47
C GLN A 166 8.53 17.84 16.92
N THR A 167 7.72 16.90 17.41
CA THR A 167 7.88 16.31 18.76
C THR A 167 8.92 15.20 18.83
N ARG A 168 9.47 14.77 17.69
CA ARG A 168 10.61 13.86 17.64
C ARG A 168 11.85 14.68 17.32
N VAL A 169 12.80 14.78 18.25
CA VAL A 169 14.14 15.27 17.92
C VAL A 169 14.75 14.25 16.96
N ALA A 170 14.53 14.45 15.66
CA ALA A 170 15.02 13.55 14.63
C ALA A 170 16.52 13.80 14.47
N ALA A 171 17.32 13.01 15.19
CA ALA A 171 18.73 12.88 14.86
C ALA A 171 18.83 12.41 13.41
N SER A 172 19.39 13.25 12.54
CA SER A 172 19.82 12.82 11.20
C SER A 172 20.90 11.75 11.36
N GLY A 173 20.86 10.72 10.52
CA GLY A 173 21.73 9.56 10.60
C GLY A 173 21.02 8.30 11.10
N TYR A 174 21.78 7.43 11.76
CA TYR A 174 21.28 6.17 12.30
C TYR A 174 20.78 6.31 13.74
N SER A 175 19.69 5.64 14.05
CA SER A 175 19.16 5.47 15.41
C SER A 175 18.39 4.17 15.56
N TYR A 176 18.33 3.65 16.78
CA TYR A 176 17.27 2.72 17.18
C TYR A 176 16.17 3.52 17.88
N GLN A 177 14.93 3.35 17.43
CA GLN A 177 13.78 4.09 17.95
C GLN A 177 12.69 3.15 18.43
N THR A 178 12.07 3.51 19.55
CA THR A 178 10.78 2.96 19.95
C THR A 178 9.70 3.85 19.36
N VAL A 179 8.88 3.30 18.47
CA VAL A 179 7.87 4.01 17.68
C VAL A 179 6.49 3.59 18.14
N GLN A 180 5.78 4.51 18.77
CA GLN A 180 4.34 4.38 19.04
C GLN A 180 3.53 4.61 17.76
N THR A 181 2.59 3.71 17.52
CA THR A 181 1.61 3.76 16.43
C THR A 181 0.21 3.40 16.97
N GLU A 182 -0.80 3.56 16.13
CA GLU A 182 -2.18 3.12 16.42
C GLU A 182 -2.30 1.60 16.62
N ARG A 183 -1.31 0.82 16.15
CA ARG A 183 -1.28 -0.66 16.23
C ARG A 183 -0.40 -1.20 17.36
N GLY A 184 0.24 -0.30 18.13
CA GLY A 184 1.09 -0.67 19.26
C GLY A 184 2.42 0.06 19.28
N THR A 185 3.37 -0.47 20.04
CA THR A 185 4.72 0.07 20.17
C THR A 185 5.72 -0.89 19.54
N PHE A 186 6.56 -0.37 18.64
CA PHE A 186 7.51 -1.18 17.87
C PHE A 186 8.92 -0.63 17.99
N GLY A 187 9.92 -1.52 17.99
CA GLY A 187 11.32 -1.12 17.85
C GLY A 187 11.69 -1.03 16.37
N ALA A 188 12.43 0.00 15.98
CA ALA A 188 12.90 0.17 14.60
C ALA A 188 14.36 0.64 14.57
N PHE A 189 15.17 -0.02 13.76
CA PHE A 189 16.48 0.48 13.33
C PHE A 189 16.24 1.39 12.14
N VAL A 190 16.65 2.66 12.22
CA VAL A 190 16.29 3.69 11.24
C VAL A 190 17.53 4.45 10.81
N ILE A 191 17.73 4.56 9.50
CA ILE A 191 18.58 5.57 8.87
C ILE A 191 17.65 6.63 8.28
N LYS A 192 17.69 7.85 8.83
CA LYS A 192 16.98 9.02 8.31
C LYS A 192 18.02 10.03 7.84
N LEU A 193 18.02 10.36 6.55
CA LEU A 193 18.98 11.29 5.97
C LEU A 193 18.30 12.21 4.97
N ALA A 194 18.79 13.45 4.88
CA ALA A 194 18.32 14.40 3.89
C ALA A 194 18.77 13.95 2.49
N LEU A 195 17.84 13.91 1.54
CA LEU A 195 18.10 13.43 0.17
C LEU A 195 19.11 14.31 -0.59
N ASN A 196 19.27 15.58 -0.21
CA ASN A 196 20.24 16.50 -0.82
C ASN A 196 21.69 16.31 -0.30
N GLU A 197 21.90 15.49 0.74
CA GLU A 197 23.22 15.24 1.33
C GLU A 197 23.82 13.87 0.92
N ILE A 198 23.07 13.10 0.12
CA ILE A 198 23.40 11.73 -0.25
C ILE A 198 22.99 11.44 -1.68
N LYS A 199 23.49 10.33 -2.23
CA LYS A 199 22.91 9.68 -3.41
C LYS A 199 22.46 8.28 -3.07
N VAL A 200 21.29 7.91 -3.57
CA VAL A 200 20.75 6.56 -3.47
C VAL A 200 21.22 5.75 -4.65
N LYS A 201 21.72 4.54 -4.37
CA LYS A 201 22.01 3.52 -5.38
C LYS A 201 21.20 2.26 -5.08
N THR A 202 20.70 1.64 -6.13
CA THR A 202 20.15 0.28 -6.13
C THR A 202 21.09 -0.58 -6.94
N VAL A 203 21.53 -1.71 -6.40
CA VAL A 203 22.61 -2.51 -6.99
C VAL A 203 22.26 -3.99 -6.96
N SER A 204 22.65 -4.70 -8.02
CA SER A 204 22.50 -6.14 -8.19
C SER A 204 23.85 -6.85 -8.09
N ALA A 205 23.84 -8.12 -7.70
CA ALA A 205 25.01 -8.99 -7.83
C ALA A 205 25.12 -9.59 -9.22
N ALA A 206 23.99 -9.85 -9.87
CA ALA A 206 23.94 -10.32 -11.25
C ALA A 206 24.12 -9.15 -12.23
N SER A 207 24.50 -9.46 -13.47
CA SER A 207 24.44 -8.49 -14.56
C SER A 207 23.22 -8.79 -15.42
N GLY A 208 22.14 -8.02 -15.23
CA GLY A 208 20.87 -8.23 -15.91
C GLY A 208 19.96 -9.28 -15.26
N THR A 209 18.86 -9.61 -15.94
CA THR A 209 17.83 -10.54 -15.44
C THR A 209 18.39 -11.95 -15.21
N CYS A 210 18.33 -12.41 -13.97
CA CYS A 210 18.68 -13.77 -13.58
C CYS A 210 17.47 -14.49 -12.97
N THR A 211 17.22 -15.73 -13.40
CA THR A 211 16.00 -16.47 -13.05
C THR A 211 16.22 -17.68 -12.14
N ASN A 212 17.47 -18.13 -11.97
CA ASN A 212 17.83 -19.24 -11.08
C ASN A 212 19.34 -19.25 -10.81
N ASP A 213 19.72 -19.73 -9.61
CA ASP A 213 21.09 -19.79 -9.09
C ASP A 213 21.86 -18.47 -9.24
N CYS A 214 21.17 -17.38 -8.90
CA CYS A 214 21.69 -16.03 -9.11
C CYS A 214 22.82 -15.69 -8.13
N ASP A 215 23.74 -14.85 -8.60
CA ASP A 215 24.82 -14.32 -7.77
C ASP A 215 24.25 -13.56 -6.57
N THR A 216 24.94 -13.67 -5.44
CA THR A 216 24.61 -12.94 -4.23
C THR A 216 25.87 -12.40 -3.57
N LYS A 217 25.73 -11.32 -2.81
CA LYS A 217 26.83 -10.72 -2.03
C LYS A 217 26.37 -10.39 -0.62
N SER A 218 27.32 -10.26 0.31
CA SER A 218 26.99 -9.68 1.62
C SER A 218 26.65 -8.20 1.47
N LEU A 219 25.82 -7.65 2.36
CA LEU A 219 25.49 -6.23 2.33
C LEU A 219 26.75 -5.34 2.50
N ALA A 220 27.70 -5.77 3.35
CA ALA A 220 28.96 -5.06 3.52
C ALA A 220 29.78 -4.98 2.22
N ASP A 221 29.77 -6.04 1.40
CA ASP A 221 30.45 -6.03 0.10
C ASP A 221 29.75 -5.10 -0.88
N TYR A 222 28.41 -5.07 -0.93
CA TYR A 222 27.69 -4.07 -1.74
C TYR A 222 28.03 -2.63 -1.35
N VAL A 223 28.07 -2.35 -0.03
CA VAL A 223 28.43 -1.02 0.49
C VAL A 223 29.86 -0.67 0.06
N LYS A 224 30.81 -1.58 0.24
CA LYS A 224 32.21 -1.38 -0.13
C LYS A 224 32.38 -1.18 -1.65
N ASP A 225 31.87 -2.09 -2.46
CA ASP A 225 32.01 -2.11 -3.92
C ASP A 225 31.37 -0.86 -4.57
N SER A 226 30.30 -0.35 -3.96
CA SER A 226 29.58 0.83 -4.46
C SER A 226 30.10 2.17 -3.91
N GLY A 227 31.13 2.16 -3.06
CA GLY A 227 31.64 3.37 -2.38
C GLY A 227 30.65 3.98 -1.39
N GLY A 228 29.78 3.15 -0.82
CA GLY A 228 28.77 3.54 0.15
C GLY A 228 29.30 3.71 1.56
N PHE A 229 28.58 4.49 2.37
CA PHE A 229 28.80 4.57 3.81
C PHE A 229 27.70 3.84 4.61
N ALA A 230 26.57 3.54 3.96
CA ALA A 230 25.46 2.80 4.55
C ALA A 230 24.71 1.99 3.49
N GLY A 231 23.95 0.99 3.93
CA GLY A 231 23.08 0.21 3.08
C GLY A 231 22.08 -0.63 3.86
N MET A 232 21.09 -1.15 3.13
CA MET A 232 20.08 -2.08 3.63
C MET A 232 19.76 -3.13 2.56
N ASN A 233 19.24 -4.28 2.97
CA ASN A 233 18.73 -5.28 2.04
C ASN A 233 17.65 -4.73 1.10
N GLY A 234 17.53 -5.34 -0.09
CA GLY A 234 16.63 -4.91 -1.16
C GLY A 234 15.32 -5.70 -1.22
N SER A 235 14.93 -6.09 -2.43
CA SER A 235 13.62 -6.69 -2.75
C SER A 235 13.53 -8.14 -2.26
N TYR A 236 12.32 -8.70 -2.27
CA TYR A 236 12.14 -10.13 -2.06
C TYR A 236 12.91 -10.94 -3.11
N PHE A 237 13.39 -12.09 -2.66
CA PHE A 237 14.03 -13.08 -3.51
C PHE A 237 13.74 -14.48 -3.00
N CYS A 238 14.11 -15.49 -3.79
CA CYS A 238 13.94 -16.90 -3.47
C CYS A 238 15.21 -17.44 -2.78
N PRO A 239 15.30 -17.53 -1.44
CA PRO A 239 16.54 -17.93 -0.79
C PRO A 239 16.74 -19.46 -0.83
N PRO A 240 17.98 -19.95 -0.72
CA PRO A 240 18.30 -21.37 -0.86
C PRO A 240 17.76 -22.25 0.27
N ASP A 241 17.44 -21.66 1.43
CA ASP A 241 16.90 -22.37 2.59
C ASP A 241 15.40 -22.66 2.49
N TYR A 242 14.73 -22.18 1.43
CA TYR A 242 13.30 -22.42 1.21
C TYR A 242 13.14 -23.50 0.14
N SER A 243 12.60 -24.67 0.52
CA SER A 243 12.42 -25.79 -0.41
C SER A 243 11.51 -25.47 -1.61
N THR A 244 10.56 -24.55 -1.43
CA THR A 244 9.67 -24.04 -2.49
C THR A 244 10.38 -23.21 -3.55
N CYS A 245 11.62 -22.77 -3.29
CA CYS A 245 12.43 -21.98 -4.20
C CYS A 245 13.22 -22.85 -5.21
N GLY A 246 12.98 -24.17 -5.25
CA GLY A 246 13.61 -25.06 -6.21
C GLY A 246 13.44 -24.57 -7.66
N GLY A 247 14.57 -24.36 -8.35
CA GLY A 247 14.60 -23.83 -9.73
C GLY A 247 14.50 -22.30 -9.85
N LYS A 248 14.50 -21.57 -8.73
CA LYS A 248 14.55 -20.10 -8.67
C LYS A 248 15.54 -19.59 -7.60
N VAL A 249 16.58 -20.36 -7.29
CA VAL A 249 17.46 -20.07 -6.16
C VAL A 249 18.14 -18.71 -6.36
N ASN A 250 18.13 -17.88 -5.32
CA ASN A 250 18.63 -16.51 -5.27
C ASN A 250 18.00 -15.52 -6.27
N SER A 251 16.99 -15.90 -7.06
CA SER A 251 16.38 -14.99 -8.02
C SER A 251 15.41 -14.03 -7.34
N SER A 252 15.32 -12.81 -7.88
CA SER A 252 14.25 -11.86 -7.60
C SER A 252 13.43 -11.70 -8.87
N ASP A 253 12.11 -11.56 -8.76
CA ASP A 253 11.28 -11.29 -9.93
C ASP A 253 10.95 -9.77 -10.05
N PHE A 254 11.46 -8.94 -9.13
CA PHE A 254 11.12 -7.51 -9.04
C PHE A 254 12.04 -6.62 -9.86
N ALA A 255 11.48 -5.55 -10.44
CA ALA A 255 12.21 -4.56 -11.20
C ALA A 255 13.24 -3.83 -10.32
N LEU A 256 14.48 -3.76 -10.80
CA LEU A 256 15.57 -3.07 -10.16
C LEU A 256 16.32 -2.24 -11.20
N TYR A 257 16.53 -0.96 -10.97
CA TYR A 257 17.45 -0.17 -11.78
C TYR A 257 18.84 -0.30 -11.18
N ASP A 258 19.75 -1.03 -11.83
CA ASP A 258 21.12 -1.13 -11.35
C ASP A 258 21.85 0.18 -11.61
N SER A 259 22.20 0.91 -10.54
CA SER A 259 22.87 2.20 -10.60
C SER A 259 24.31 2.13 -11.13
N ASN A 260 24.96 0.98 -11.07
CA ASN A 260 26.30 0.79 -11.60
C ASN A 260 26.25 0.47 -13.11
N GLU A 261 25.24 -0.27 -13.56
CA GLU A 261 25.08 -0.62 -14.98
C GLU A 261 24.23 0.39 -15.78
N GLY A 262 23.42 1.22 -15.11
CA GLY A 262 22.58 2.22 -15.74
C GLY A 262 21.38 1.65 -16.51
N LYS A 263 20.87 0.49 -16.10
CA LYS A 263 19.74 -0.19 -16.77
C LYS A 263 18.80 -0.88 -15.78
N TRP A 264 17.59 -1.16 -16.24
CA TRP A 264 16.61 -1.98 -15.53
C TRP A 264 16.92 -3.46 -15.71
N GLU A 265 17.00 -4.17 -14.59
CA GLU A 265 16.84 -5.61 -14.46
C GLU A 265 15.36 -5.93 -14.19
N HIS A 266 14.89 -7.07 -14.69
CA HIS A 266 13.47 -7.46 -14.58
C HIS A 266 12.54 -6.34 -15.05
N LYS A 267 12.88 -5.72 -16.19
CA LYS A 267 12.16 -4.55 -16.73
C LYS A 267 10.69 -4.85 -17.02
N ASP A 268 10.37 -6.09 -17.37
CA ASP A 268 9.00 -6.57 -17.55
C ASP A 268 8.16 -6.43 -16.28
N ALA A 269 8.76 -6.53 -15.09
CA ALA A 269 8.08 -6.30 -13.82
C ALA A 269 7.68 -4.84 -13.59
N LEU A 270 8.05 -3.89 -14.47
CA LEU A 270 7.50 -2.53 -14.47
C LEU A 270 6.06 -2.46 -15.00
N SER A 271 5.53 -3.55 -15.54
CA SER A 271 4.15 -3.63 -16.05
C SER A 271 3.15 -4.25 -15.06
N TRP A 272 3.59 -4.55 -13.84
CA TRP A 272 2.76 -5.22 -12.85
C TRP A 272 1.88 -4.24 -12.08
N ASN A 273 0.64 -4.66 -11.78
CA ASN A 273 -0.37 -3.81 -11.12
C ASN A 273 -0.43 -4.00 -9.60
N GLU A 274 0.32 -4.97 -9.05
CA GLU A 274 0.23 -5.31 -7.62
C GLU A 274 1.46 -4.80 -6.84
N THR A 275 2.57 -4.51 -7.51
CA THR A 275 3.84 -4.13 -6.88
C THR A 275 4.02 -2.63 -6.85
N GLY A 276 4.63 -2.10 -5.79
CA GLY A 276 5.02 -0.70 -5.71
C GLY A 276 6.41 -0.45 -6.27
N LEU A 277 6.69 0.80 -6.64
CA LEU A 277 7.99 1.23 -7.15
C LEU A 277 8.47 2.49 -6.44
N MET A 278 9.72 2.46 -5.96
CA MET A 278 10.45 3.64 -5.51
C MET A 278 11.56 3.93 -6.51
N THR A 279 11.57 5.12 -7.12
CA THR A 279 12.65 5.57 -8.03
C THR A 279 13.28 6.85 -7.54
N PHE A 280 14.50 7.10 -8.02
CA PHE A 280 15.26 8.31 -7.76
C PHE A 280 15.88 8.81 -9.06
N ASN A 281 15.86 10.12 -9.26
CA ASN A 281 16.66 10.81 -10.27
C ASN A 281 17.59 11.79 -9.54
N GLY A 282 18.81 11.37 -9.25
CA GLY A 282 19.68 12.08 -8.31
C GLY A 282 19.08 12.07 -6.91
N SER A 283 18.76 13.25 -6.37
CA SER A 283 18.12 13.42 -5.06
C SER A 283 16.59 13.43 -5.11
N ASP A 284 15.99 13.45 -6.30
CA ASP A 284 14.55 13.61 -6.48
C ASP A 284 13.87 12.24 -6.43
N PRO A 285 13.02 11.96 -5.41
CA PRO A 285 12.34 10.69 -5.29
C PRO A 285 10.99 10.71 -6.00
N SER A 286 10.60 9.57 -6.58
CA SER A 286 9.25 9.31 -7.06
C SER A 286 8.76 7.98 -6.51
N PHE A 287 7.48 7.93 -6.16
CA PHE A 287 6.83 6.71 -5.69
C PHE A 287 5.58 6.42 -6.52
N TYR A 288 5.45 5.16 -6.92
CA TYR A 288 4.32 4.65 -7.66
C TYR A 288 3.69 3.51 -6.86
N ARG A 289 2.37 3.55 -6.66
CA ARG A 289 1.66 2.52 -5.91
C ARG A 289 1.69 1.19 -6.64
N GLU A 290 1.60 1.29 -7.97
CA GLU A 290 1.65 0.18 -8.92
C GLU A 290 2.83 0.44 -9.86
N THR A 291 3.64 -0.57 -10.17
CA THR A 291 4.78 -0.38 -11.07
C THR A 291 4.31 0.02 -12.46
N SER A 292 3.14 -0.44 -12.90
CA SER A 292 2.52 -0.10 -14.19
C SER A 292 2.21 1.39 -14.36
N ASP A 293 2.10 2.16 -13.27
CA ASP A 293 1.98 3.61 -13.30
C ASP A 293 3.29 4.30 -13.73
N TYR A 294 4.41 3.58 -13.77
CA TYR A 294 5.70 4.11 -14.18
C TYR A 294 5.74 4.36 -15.70
N GLY A 295 5.43 5.59 -16.10
CA GLY A 295 5.49 6.04 -17.49
C GLY A 295 6.89 6.16 -18.10
N GLY A 296 7.95 5.69 -17.41
CA GLY A 296 9.34 5.89 -17.79
C GLY A 296 9.91 7.24 -17.34
N GLY A 297 11.17 7.50 -17.68
CA GLY A 297 11.88 8.73 -17.31
C GLY A 297 13.36 8.48 -17.01
N GLY A 298 14.07 9.57 -16.75
CA GLY A 298 15.44 9.51 -16.24
C GLY A 298 15.44 9.00 -14.79
N VAL A 299 16.13 7.90 -14.54
CA VAL A 299 16.32 7.33 -13.20
C VAL A 299 17.80 7.05 -12.99
N THR A 300 18.25 7.21 -11.75
CA THR A 300 19.60 6.86 -11.29
C THR A 300 19.58 5.70 -10.31
N ALA A 301 18.43 5.44 -9.69
CA ALA A 301 18.15 4.27 -8.85
C ALA A 301 16.66 3.95 -8.88
N GLY A 302 16.30 2.70 -8.61
CA GLY A 302 14.93 2.23 -8.66
C GLY A 302 14.80 0.81 -8.14
N ILE A 303 13.78 0.56 -7.33
CA ILE A 303 13.48 -0.78 -6.80
C ILE A 303 11.98 -0.94 -6.65
N SER A 304 11.45 -2.04 -7.18
CA SER A 304 10.09 -2.48 -6.93
C SER A 304 10.05 -3.59 -5.90
N ASN A 305 8.91 -3.70 -5.22
CA ASN A 305 8.62 -4.81 -4.32
C ASN A 305 7.12 -4.87 -4.01
N TYR A 306 6.72 -5.83 -3.17
CA TYR A 306 5.36 -5.96 -2.69
C TYR A 306 5.28 -5.90 -1.16
N PRO A 307 4.25 -5.31 -0.54
CA PRO A 307 3.28 -4.37 -1.11
C PRO A 307 3.75 -2.90 -1.00
N SER A 308 3.04 -2.00 -1.67
CA SER A 308 3.04 -0.57 -1.35
C SER A 308 2.49 -0.32 0.06
N LEU A 309 3.16 0.51 0.86
CA LEU A 309 2.82 0.71 2.27
C LEU A 309 2.09 2.03 2.54
N VAL A 310 2.67 3.13 2.07
CA VAL A 310 2.19 4.49 2.33
C VAL A 310 2.19 5.29 1.04
N LYS A 311 1.12 6.03 0.75
CA LYS A 311 1.05 7.00 -0.34
C LYS A 311 0.42 8.29 0.18
N ASP A 312 1.07 9.42 -0.06
CA ASP A 312 0.58 10.74 0.38
C ASP A 312 0.28 10.82 1.89
N GLY A 313 0.95 9.99 2.71
CA GLY A 313 0.74 9.89 4.15
C GLY A 313 -0.41 8.96 4.59
N ASP A 314 -1.14 8.37 3.64
CA ASP A 314 -2.20 7.39 3.90
C ASP A 314 -1.64 5.96 3.81
N ILE A 315 -2.14 5.05 4.66
CA ILE A 315 -1.81 3.62 4.60
C ILE A 315 -2.58 3.03 3.41
N VAL A 316 -1.86 2.44 2.45
CA VAL A 316 -2.44 1.90 1.21
C VAL A 316 -2.30 0.39 1.05
N VAL A 317 -1.84 -0.28 2.10
CA VAL A 317 -1.76 -1.75 2.17
C VAL A 317 -3.18 -2.32 2.14
N ASP A 318 -3.43 -3.22 1.19
CA ASP A 318 -4.64 -4.04 1.18
C ASP A 318 -4.37 -5.33 1.97
N GLU A 319 -4.98 -5.46 3.15
CA GLU A 319 -4.79 -6.64 4.00
C GLU A 319 -5.42 -7.92 3.43
N ASP A 320 -6.33 -7.82 2.45
CA ASP A 320 -7.01 -8.97 1.85
C ASP A 320 -6.19 -9.58 0.71
N GLU A 321 -5.25 -8.82 0.14
CA GLU A 321 -4.30 -9.28 -0.88
C GLU A 321 -2.98 -9.83 -0.28
N LEU A 322 -2.75 -9.63 1.03
CA LEU A 322 -1.55 -10.13 1.70
C LEU A 322 -1.60 -11.63 1.96
N THR A 323 -0.43 -12.28 1.85
CA THR A 323 -0.24 -13.63 2.37
C THR A 323 -0.30 -13.64 3.90
N SER A 324 -0.62 -14.80 4.50
CA SER A 324 -0.59 -14.97 5.97
C SER A 324 0.79 -14.67 6.59
N TYR A 325 1.88 -14.93 5.87
CA TYR A 325 3.23 -14.57 6.31
C TYR A 325 3.47 -13.05 6.39
N GLN A 326 2.72 -12.26 5.63
CA GLN A 326 2.81 -10.81 5.64
C GLN A 326 1.82 -10.20 6.63
N LYS A 327 0.62 -10.76 6.72
CA LYS A 327 -0.49 -10.28 7.55
C LYS A 327 -0.37 -10.68 9.02
N ASP A 328 -0.03 -11.94 9.29
CA ASP A 328 -0.20 -12.54 10.63
C ASP A 328 1.14 -12.82 11.34
N VAL A 329 2.19 -13.13 10.58
CA VAL A 329 3.49 -13.48 11.16
C VAL A 329 4.27 -12.22 11.54
N LYS A 330 4.77 -12.16 12.77
CA LYS A 330 5.65 -11.09 13.24
C LYS A 330 7.11 -11.45 13.05
N GLY A 331 7.89 -10.51 12.54
CA GLY A 331 9.31 -10.65 12.31
C GLY A 331 9.98 -9.31 12.00
N PRO A 332 11.27 -9.30 11.64
CA PRO A 332 11.90 -8.10 11.11
C PRO A 332 11.37 -7.78 9.71
N ARG A 333 11.02 -6.51 9.47
CA ARG A 333 10.45 -6.01 8.20
C ARG A 333 11.30 -4.85 7.67
N GLY A 334 11.87 -5.01 6.48
CA GLY A 334 12.59 -3.95 5.78
C GLY A 334 11.62 -3.00 5.10
N VAL A 335 11.92 -1.69 5.13
CA VAL A 335 11.09 -0.66 4.51
C VAL A 335 11.95 0.47 3.98
N ILE A 336 11.67 0.92 2.76
CA ILE A 336 12.15 2.21 2.23
C ILE A 336 11.00 3.21 2.21
N GLY A 337 11.26 4.44 2.65
CA GLY A 337 10.29 5.53 2.55
C GLY A 337 10.93 6.87 2.28
N VAL A 338 10.13 7.82 1.84
CA VAL A 338 10.53 9.22 1.60
C VAL A 338 9.48 10.17 2.17
N GLY A 339 9.92 11.30 2.71
CA GLY A 339 9.04 12.31 3.31
C GLY A 339 9.82 13.45 3.96
N GLY A 340 9.31 14.68 3.84
CA GLY A 340 9.95 15.87 4.43
C GLY A 340 11.39 16.10 3.95
N SER A 341 11.65 15.86 2.65
CA SER A 341 13.00 15.90 2.03
C SER A 341 13.99 14.84 2.52
N ASN A 342 13.53 13.84 3.27
CA ASN A 342 14.37 12.76 3.79
C ASN A 342 14.06 11.42 3.11
N ILE A 343 15.07 10.56 3.05
CA ILE A 343 14.93 9.12 2.89
C ILE A 343 14.92 8.44 4.26
N TYR A 344 14.16 7.37 4.36
CA TYR A 344 14.07 6.48 5.50
C TYR A 344 14.38 5.06 5.03
N LEU A 345 15.45 4.47 5.57
CA LEU A 345 15.66 3.01 5.51
C LEU A 345 15.42 2.47 6.92
N ALA A 346 14.48 1.55 7.06
CA ALA A 346 14.10 1.01 8.35
C ALA A 346 14.00 -0.51 8.37
N ILE A 347 14.45 -1.11 9.47
CA ILE A 347 14.11 -2.49 9.83
C ILE A 347 13.28 -2.45 11.10
N VAL A 348 11.99 -2.75 10.96
CA VAL A 348 11.02 -2.77 12.06
C VAL A 348 11.03 -4.15 12.70
N SER A 349 11.21 -4.21 14.01
CA SER A 349 11.33 -5.44 14.79
C SER A 349 9.97 -5.96 15.25
N ASN A 350 9.78 -7.28 15.22
CA ASN A 350 8.59 -7.97 15.74
C ASN A 350 7.27 -7.38 15.18
N ALA A 351 7.22 -7.18 13.86
CA ALA A 351 6.13 -6.52 13.16
C ALA A 351 5.58 -7.38 12.01
N THR A 352 4.29 -7.23 11.72
CA THR A 352 3.71 -7.65 10.44
C THR A 352 4.02 -6.60 9.37
N VAL A 353 3.74 -6.89 8.09
CA VAL A 353 3.90 -5.88 7.01
C VAL A 353 2.99 -4.68 7.25
N VAL A 354 1.78 -4.92 7.73
CA VAL A 354 0.84 -3.85 8.09
C VAL A 354 1.39 -3.00 9.23
N ASP A 355 1.92 -3.62 10.28
CA ASP A 355 2.54 -2.88 11.39
C ASP A 355 3.69 -1.98 10.88
N ALA A 356 4.52 -2.49 9.95
CA ALA A 356 5.61 -1.74 9.36
C ALA A 356 5.14 -0.49 8.57
N ALA A 357 3.99 -0.56 7.90
CA ALA A 357 3.36 0.58 7.23
C ALA A 357 3.03 1.72 8.22
N TYR A 358 2.45 1.37 9.37
CA TYR A 358 2.12 2.34 10.41
C TYR A 358 3.38 2.90 11.08
N VAL A 359 4.42 2.09 11.27
CA VAL A 359 5.70 2.52 11.85
C VAL A 359 6.41 3.52 10.93
N ILE A 360 6.58 3.20 9.63
CA ILE A 360 7.30 4.08 8.71
C ILE A 360 6.57 5.41 8.50
N ARG A 361 5.24 5.40 8.45
CA ARG A 361 4.42 6.61 8.43
C ARG A 361 4.65 7.45 9.69
N SER A 362 4.67 6.81 10.86
CA SER A 362 4.89 7.48 12.15
C SER A 362 6.30 8.05 12.30
N LEU A 363 7.28 7.52 11.56
CA LEU A 363 8.64 8.05 11.46
C LEU A 363 8.74 9.28 10.55
N GLY A 364 7.70 9.57 9.75
CA GLY A 364 7.62 10.75 8.88
C GLY A 364 7.64 10.46 7.38
N ALA A 365 7.66 9.20 6.96
CA ALA A 365 7.54 8.88 5.53
C ALA A 365 6.12 9.17 5.03
N LYS A 366 6.05 9.85 3.87
CA LYS A 366 4.79 10.11 3.15
C LYS A 366 4.55 9.09 2.04
N HIS A 367 5.62 8.53 1.50
CA HIS A 367 5.58 7.42 0.56
C HIS A 367 6.48 6.31 1.08
N ALA A 368 6.04 5.07 1.01
CA ALA A 368 6.84 3.95 1.47
C ALA A 368 6.50 2.64 0.76
N LEU A 369 7.53 1.83 0.58
CA LEU A 369 7.52 0.53 -0.08
C LEU A 369 8.11 -0.50 0.89
N ASN A 370 7.44 -1.65 1.02
CA ASN A 370 7.95 -2.77 1.77
C ASN A 370 9.19 -3.35 1.07
N LEU A 371 10.17 -3.84 1.83
CA LEU A 371 11.35 -4.55 1.32
C LEU A 371 11.44 -5.94 1.95
N ASP A 372 12.44 -6.72 1.55
CA ASP A 372 12.65 -8.02 2.19
C ASP A 372 12.92 -7.87 3.69
N GLY A 373 12.59 -8.91 4.44
CA GLY A 373 12.75 -8.97 5.88
C GLY A 373 13.19 -10.35 6.32
N GLY A 374 12.73 -10.78 7.49
CA GLY A 374 13.09 -12.10 8.03
C GLY A 374 14.61 -12.31 8.07
N GLY A 375 15.06 -13.49 7.64
CA GLY A 375 16.48 -13.85 7.59
C GLY A 375 17.34 -13.01 6.63
N SER A 376 16.72 -12.25 5.72
CA SER A 376 17.41 -11.35 4.79
C SER A 376 17.67 -9.95 5.39
N SER A 377 17.08 -9.66 6.56
CA SER A 377 17.17 -8.34 7.19
C SER A 377 18.62 -7.99 7.53
N ALA A 378 19.15 -6.97 6.88
CA ALA A 378 20.50 -6.49 7.12
C ALA A 378 20.56 -4.97 6.94
N MET A 379 21.25 -4.29 7.86
CA MET A 379 21.51 -2.86 7.79
C MET A 379 22.96 -2.61 8.22
N TYR A 380 23.68 -1.91 7.36
CA TYR A 380 25.10 -1.61 7.53
C TYR A 380 25.30 -0.10 7.49
N ILE A 381 26.08 0.45 8.42
CA ILE A 381 26.42 1.87 8.43
C ILE A 381 27.76 2.11 9.11
N ASN A 382 28.58 2.98 8.55
CA ASN A 382 29.85 3.44 9.11
C ASN A 382 30.78 2.28 9.53
N GLY A 383 30.94 1.29 8.64
CA GLY A 383 31.90 0.21 8.82
C GLY A 383 31.40 -1.00 9.61
N LYS A 384 30.13 -1.03 10.04
CA LYS A 384 29.58 -2.15 10.81
C LYS A 384 28.12 -2.46 10.50
N TYR A 385 27.73 -3.71 10.74
CA TYR A 385 26.33 -4.11 10.80
C TYR A 385 25.68 -3.56 12.07
N VAL A 386 24.50 -2.96 11.91
CA VAL A 386 23.59 -2.60 13.01
C VAL A 386 22.38 -3.53 13.07
N VAL A 387 22.09 -4.21 11.96
CA VAL A 387 21.21 -5.38 11.85
C VAL A 387 21.86 -6.37 10.87
N GLY A 388 21.75 -7.67 11.11
CA GLY A 388 22.30 -8.70 10.22
C GLY A 388 23.50 -9.46 10.83
N PRO A 389 24.39 -10.06 10.00
CA PRO A 389 24.56 -9.79 8.57
C PRO A 389 23.47 -10.36 7.65
N GLY A 390 22.57 -11.23 8.17
CA GLY A 390 21.51 -11.85 7.37
C GLY A 390 22.06 -12.86 6.35
N ARG A 391 21.25 -13.19 5.34
CA ARG A 391 21.66 -13.98 4.16
C ARG A 391 22.49 -13.14 3.19
N SER A 392 23.20 -13.81 2.28
CA SER A 392 23.69 -13.14 1.07
C SER A 392 22.51 -12.69 0.21
N LEU A 393 22.64 -11.52 -0.43
CA LEU A 393 21.55 -10.82 -1.09
C LEU A 393 21.80 -10.69 -2.60
N PRO A 394 20.79 -10.91 -3.46
CA PRO A 394 20.93 -10.68 -4.90
C PRO A 394 20.88 -9.21 -5.28
N ASN A 395 20.31 -8.35 -4.43
CA ASN A 395 20.32 -6.91 -4.61
C ASN A 395 20.26 -6.17 -3.26
N ALA A 396 20.63 -4.88 -3.29
CA ALA A 396 20.67 -4.03 -2.11
C ALA A 396 20.44 -2.54 -2.43
N ILE A 397 20.13 -1.77 -1.39
CA ILE A 397 20.03 -0.32 -1.43
C ILE A 397 21.24 0.26 -0.70
N ILE A 398 21.97 1.16 -1.36
CA ILE A 398 23.22 1.74 -0.85
C ILE A 398 23.12 3.26 -0.84
N LEU A 399 23.63 3.88 0.21
CA LEU A 399 23.75 5.32 0.36
C LEU A 399 25.21 5.73 0.20
N THR A 400 25.44 6.68 -0.70
CA THR A 400 26.76 7.27 -1.00
C THR A 400 26.73 8.77 -0.72
N LYS A 401 27.92 9.38 -0.61
CA LYS A 401 28.07 10.83 -0.41
C LYS A 401 28.05 11.61 -1.73
#